data_AF-D8LW58-F1
#
_entry.id   AF-D8LW58-F1
#
_cell.length_a   1.000
_cell.length_b   1.000
_cell.length_c   1.000
_cell.angle_alpha   90.00
_cell.angle_beta   90.00
_cell.angle_gamma   90.00
#
_symmetry.space_group_name_H-M   'P 1'
#
loop_
_entity.id
_entity.type
_entity.pdbx_description
1 polymer ?
#
loop_
_entity_poly.entity_id
_entity_poly.type
_entity_poly.pdbx_seq_one_letter_code
_entity_poly.pdbx_strand_id
1 'polypeptide(L)'
;MERPTRKRVGVVVFFAYLLILVLYLLNSFSGYFAFCGYSASNVLDSYPALDPYILVGRLIISFALCFTFPLYGYSVREVIVKTFKLQNTKYWKLALVTVVMVLSCMTVAIFFNDLSTVVGITGAIGGSSLMAIIPSLLYIKWTKVSETKYKWMHYTVASLYLLIGLVMAFVGTYVTLV
;
A
#
# COMPACT_ATOMS: atom_id res chain seq x y z
N MET A 1 -3.79 4.80 21.37
CA MET A 1 -2.59 4.92 22.25
C MET A 1 -2.75 6.17 23.11
N GLU A 2 -3.16 6.04 24.38
CA GLU A 2 -3.41 7.21 25.27
C GLU A 2 -2.14 7.93 25.76
N ARG A 3 -0.94 7.32 25.67
CA ARG A 3 0.34 7.96 26.05
C ARG A 3 1.50 7.52 25.14
N PRO A 4 1.74 8.20 24.00
CA PRO A 4 2.79 7.82 23.07
C PRO A 4 4.18 8.19 23.63
N THR A 5 4.95 7.20 24.06
CA THR A 5 6.40 7.35 24.32
C THR A 5 7.16 6.56 23.26
N ARG A 6 8.34 7.05 22.83
CA ARG A 6 9.14 6.41 21.75
C ARG A 6 9.36 4.91 21.99
N LYS A 7 9.66 4.53 23.24
CA LYS A 7 9.87 3.13 23.63
C LYS A 7 8.60 2.29 23.50
N ARG A 8 7.45 2.79 23.97
CA ARG A 8 6.17 2.05 23.90
C ARG A 8 5.68 1.90 22.46
N VAL A 9 5.76 2.96 21.67
CA VAL A 9 5.41 2.91 20.25
C VAL A 9 6.30 1.91 19.52
N GLY A 10 7.62 1.94 19.77
CA GLY A 10 8.55 0.98 19.17
C GLY A 10 8.22 -0.48 19.48
N VAL A 11 7.89 -0.79 20.74
CA VAL A 11 7.51 -2.16 21.14
C VAL A 11 6.22 -2.60 20.46
N VAL A 12 5.17 -1.75 20.46
CA VAL A 12 3.89 -2.09 19.80
C VAL A 12 4.07 -2.29 18.30
N VAL A 13 4.83 -1.40 17.65
CA VAL A 13 5.13 -1.49 16.22
C VAL A 13 5.91 -2.77 15.91
N PHE A 14 6.91 -3.11 16.71
CA PHE A 14 7.69 -4.34 16.53
C PHE A 14 6.80 -5.59 16.59
N PHE A 15 5.95 -5.72 17.61
CA PHE A 15 5.04 -6.86 17.72
C PHE A 15 3.98 -6.88 16.61
N ALA A 16 3.49 -5.71 16.17
CA ALA A 16 2.57 -5.63 15.05
C ALA A 16 3.20 -6.14 13.74
N TYR A 17 4.43 -5.71 13.42
CA TYR A 17 5.15 -6.21 12.24
C TYR A 17 5.49 -7.69 12.34
N LEU A 18 5.85 -8.17 13.54
CA LEU A 18 6.13 -9.59 13.76
C LEU A 18 4.86 -10.45 13.53
N LEU A 19 3.70 -9.99 13.99
CA LEU A 19 2.43 -10.66 13.73
C LEU A 19 2.09 -10.70 12.24
N ILE A 20 2.24 -9.57 11.54
CA ILE A 20 2.00 -9.48 10.09
C ILE A 20 2.92 -10.44 9.33
N LEU A 21 4.21 -10.47 9.70
CA LEU A 21 5.19 -11.37 9.11
C LEU A 21 4.78 -12.84 9.26
N VAL A 22 4.38 -13.26 10.47
CA VAL A 22 3.94 -14.64 10.72
C VAL A 22 2.71 -14.99 9.89
N LEU A 23 1.70 -14.11 9.84
CA LEU A 23 0.49 -14.34 9.06
C LEU A 23 0.79 -14.46 7.55
N TYR A 24 1.64 -13.59 7.02
CA TYR A 24 2.04 -13.64 5.61
C TYR A 24 2.89 -14.86 5.28
N LEU A 25 3.79 -15.29 6.17
CA LEU A 25 4.57 -16.51 5.97
C LEU A 25 3.66 -17.74 6.00
N LEU A 26 2.76 -17.86 6.96
CA LEU A 26 1.82 -18.98 7.04
C LEU A 26 0.96 -19.09 5.78
N ASN A 27 0.43 -17.95 5.30
CA ASN A 27 -0.37 -17.93 4.08
C ASN A 27 0.47 -18.28 2.84
N SER A 28 1.68 -17.71 2.72
CA SER A 28 2.58 -17.96 1.59
C SER A 28 3.06 -19.41 1.53
N PHE A 29 3.47 -20.00 2.66
CA PHE A 29 3.88 -21.41 2.71
C PHE A 29 2.70 -22.34 2.41
N SER A 30 1.53 -22.09 2.99
CA SER A 30 0.34 -22.90 2.69
C SER A 30 -0.05 -22.82 1.21
N GLY A 31 0.01 -21.64 0.61
CA GLY A 31 -0.26 -21.45 -0.82
C GLY A 31 0.77 -22.17 -1.69
N TYR A 32 2.06 -22.06 -1.35
CA TYR A 32 3.13 -22.74 -2.08
C TYR A 32 3.00 -24.27 -2.01
N PHE A 33 2.71 -24.84 -0.84
CA PHE A 33 2.52 -26.29 -0.72
C PHE A 33 1.26 -26.80 -1.44
N ALA A 34 0.21 -25.98 -1.55
CA ALA A 34 -1.02 -26.37 -2.25
C ALA A 34 -0.86 -26.40 -3.77
N PHE A 35 -0.12 -25.44 -4.35
CA PHE A 35 -0.04 -25.25 -5.81
C PHE A 35 1.33 -25.52 -6.42
N CYS A 36 2.36 -25.71 -5.58
CA CYS A 36 3.74 -25.98 -5.98
C CYS A 36 4.28 -25.00 -7.05
N GLY A 37 3.84 -23.73 -7.00
CA GLY A 37 4.25 -22.67 -7.93
C GLY A 37 3.32 -22.41 -9.11
N TYR A 38 2.26 -23.21 -9.33
CA TYR A 38 1.30 -23.03 -10.43
C TYR A 38 0.04 -22.23 -10.02
N SER A 39 0.17 -21.25 -9.13
CA SER A 39 -0.95 -20.43 -8.67
C SER A 39 -1.21 -19.23 -9.58
N ALA A 40 -2.48 -18.93 -9.83
CA ALA A 40 -2.91 -17.69 -10.46
C ALA A 40 -2.59 -16.46 -9.59
N SER A 41 -2.50 -15.28 -10.21
CA SER A 41 -2.29 -13.97 -9.53
C SER A 41 -3.23 -13.74 -8.35
N ASN A 42 -4.46 -14.23 -8.47
CA ASN A 42 -5.42 -14.33 -7.38
C ASN A 42 -5.53 -15.82 -6.99
N VAL A 43 -5.13 -16.15 -5.77
CA VAL A 43 -5.10 -17.53 -5.29
C VAL A 43 -6.47 -18.22 -5.35
N LEU A 44 -7.56 -17.46 -5.20
CA LEU A 44 -8.93 -17.98 -5.27
C LEU A 44 -9.27 -18.52 -6.66
N ASP A 45 -8.65 -17.99 -7.72
CA ASP A 45 -8.86 -18.42 -9.11
C ASP A 45 -8.09 -19.71 -9.43
N SER A 46 -7.21 -20.16 -8.54
CA SER A 46 -6.52 -21.46 -8.66
C SER A 46 -7.40 -22.63 -8.18
N TYR A 47 -8.54 -22.34 -7.55
CA TYR A 47 -9.51 -23.35 -7.09
C TYR A 47 -10.71 -23.47 -8.04
N PRO A 48 -11.39 -24.62 -8.08
CA PRO A 48 -12.62 -24.78 -8.86
C PRO A 48 -13.70 -23.78 -8.48
N ALA A 49 -14.32 -23.14 -9.47
CA ALA A 49 -15.30 -22.07 -9.25
C ALA A 49 -16.59 -22.52 -8.52
N LEU A 50 -16.95 -23.80 -8.65
CA LEU A 50 -18.15 -24.39 -8.06
C LEU A 50 -17.92 -24.97 -6.65
N ASP A 51 -16.71 -24.87 -6.10
CA ASP A 51 -16.45 -25.33 -4.74
C ASP A 51 -17.17 -24.43 -3.72
N PRO A 52 -18.09 -24.97 -2.89
CA PRO A 52 -18.88 -24.18 -1.95
C PRO A 52 -18.01 -23.45 -0.92
N TYR A 53 -16.87 -24.01 -0.50
CA TYR A 53 -16.01 -23.37 0.50
C TYR A 53 -15.31 -22.13 -0.07
N ILE A 54 -14.85 -22.23 -1.32
CA ILE A 54 -14.20 -21.12 -2.03
C ILE A 54 -15.22 -20.03 -2.36
N LEU A 55 -16.44 -20.41 -2.73
CA LEU A 55 -17.52 -19.46 -2.98
C LEU A 55 -17.86 -18.65 -1.73
N VAL A 56 -17.94 -19.29 -0.56
CA VAL A 56 -18.12 -18.59 0.72
C VAL A 56 -16.95 -17.63 0.99
N GLY A 57 -15.71 -18.05 0.75
CA GLY A 57 -14.54 -17.19 0.87
C GLY A 57 -14.61 -15.95 -0.04
N ARG A 58 -14.99 -16.13 -1.31
CA ARG A 58 -15.20 -15.03 -2.26
C ARG A 58 -16.28 -14.06 -1.79
N LEU A 59 -17.38 -14.56 -1.24
CA LEU A 59 -18.46 -13.72 -0.70
C LEU A 59 -17.99 -12.88 0.49
N ILE A 60 -17.25 -13.48 1.43
CA ILE A 60 -16.74 -12.76 2.62
C ILE A 60 -15.77 -11.65 2.20
N ILE A 61 -14.83 -11.94 1.30
CA ILE A 61 -13.87 -10.95 0.80
C ILE A 61 -14.59 -9.83 0.04
N SER A 62 -15.55 -10.18 -0.82
CA SER A 62 -16.34 -9.18 -1.56
C SER A 62 -17.13 -8.28 -0.62
N PHE A 63 -17.77 -8.86 0.40
CA PHE A 63 -18.49 -8.11 1.42
C PHE A 63 -17.55 -7.18 2.21
N ALA A 64 -16.37 -7.65 2.60
CA ALA A 64 -15.38 -6.81 3.27
C ALA A 64 -14.93 -5.63 2.39
N LEU A 65 -14.64 -5.88 1.10
CA LEU A 65 -14.23 -4.86 0.14
C LEU A 65 -15.32 -3.79 -0.08
N CYS A 66 -16.60 -4.15 -0.02
CA CYS A 66 -17.71 -3.18 -0.11
C CYS A 66 -17.64 -2.09 0.98
N PHE A 67 -17.12 -2.40 2.18
CA PHE A 67 -16.95 -1.41 3.25
C PHE A 67 -15.59 -0.74 3.23
N THR A 68 -14.55 -1.49 2.86
CA THR A 68 -13.19 -0.98 2.79
C THR A 68 -13.02 0.07 1.69
N PHE A 69 -13.70 -0.09 0.55
CA PHE A 69 -13.59 0.84 -0.58
C PHE A 69 -14.07 2.27 -0.23
N PRO A 70 -15.28 2.49 0.32
CA PRO A 70 -15.71 3.82 0.79
C PRO A 70 -14.80 4.40 1.87
N LEU A 71 -14.29 3.56 2.78
CA LEU A 71 -13.41 3.99 3.86
C LEU A 71 -12.10 4.58 3.33
N TYR A 72 -11.45 3.91 2.37
CA TYR A 72 -10.26 4.46 1.72
C TYR A 72 -10.59 5.64 0.80
N GLY A 73 -11.73 5.59 0.11
CA GLY A 73 -12.22 6.68 -0.74
C GLY A 73 -12.40 8.00 0.02
N TYR A 74 -12.83 7.93 1.28
CA TYR A 74 -12.96 9.10 2.15
C TYR A 74 -11.63 9.84 2.32
N SER A 75 -10.55 9.12 2.65
CA SER A 75 -9.22 9.70 2.87
C SER A 75 -8.69 10.39 1.62
N VAL A 76 -8.84 9.76 0.44
CA VAL A 76 -8.40 10.34 -0.84
C VAL A 76 -9.21 11.59 -1.17
N ARG A 77 -10.54 11.53 -1.02
CA ARG A 77 -11.43 12.69 -1.24
C ARG A 77 -11.04 13.85 -0.35
N GLU A 78 -10.76 13.61 0.92
CA GLU A 78 -10.38 14.66 1.87
C GLU A 78 -9.08 15.36 1.44
N VAL A 79 -8.08 14.61 0.97
CA VAL A 79 -6.82 15.18 0.45
C VAL A 79 -7.08 16.02 -0.80
N ILE A 80 -7.88 15.52 -1.76
CA ILE A 80 -8.22 16.27 -2.99
C ILE A 80 -8.95 17.58 -2.64
N VAL A 81 -9.97 17.51 -1.78
CA VAL A 81 -10.75 18.69 -1.38
C VAL A 81 -9.88 19.74 -0.70
N LYS A 82 -8.92 19.33 0.14
CA LYS A 82 -7.97 20.23 0.78
C LYS A 82 -6.99 20.85 -0.22
N THR A 83 -6.37 20.03 -1.09
CA THR A 83 -5.39 20.51 -2.08
C THR A 83 -5.99 21.52 -3.05
N PHE A 84 -7.23 21.31 -3.49
CA PHE A 84 -7.93 22.23 -4.39
C PHE A 84 -8.77 23.30 -3.66
N LYS A 85 -8.69 23.38 -2.33
CA LYS A 85 -9.43 24.35 -1.48
C LYS A 85 -10.96 24.33 -1.69
N LEU A 86 -11.56 23.16 -1.93
CA LEU A 86 -13.01 22.99 -2.12
C LEU A 86 -13.80 22.80 -0.80
N GLN A 87 -13.19 23.04 0.35
CA GLN A 87 -13.77 22.70 1.67
C GLN A 87 -15.14 23.34 1.94
N ASN A 88 -15.42 24.52 1.38
CA ASN A 88 -16.65 25.27 1.62
C ASN A 88 -17.60 25.28 0.42
N THR A 89 -17.50 24.27 -0.44
CA THR A 89 -18.30 24.19 -1.68
C THR A 89 -19.60 23.40 -1.49
N LYS A 90 -20.57 23.64 -2.38
CA LYS A 90 -21.87 22.95 -2.38
C LYS A 90 -21.68 21.42 -2.50
N TYR A 91 -22.54 20.66 -1.83
CA TYR A 91 -22.51 19.19 -1.80
C TYR A 91 -22.40 18.52 -3.18
N TRP A 92 -23.01 19.09 -4.22
CA TRP A 92 -22.93 18.55 -5.59
C TRP A 92 -21.50 18.53 -6.16
N LYS A 93 -20.66 19.50 -5.81
CA LYS A 93 -19.25 19.53 -6.24
C LYS A 93 -18.45 18.43 -5.58
N LEU A 94 -18.72 18.15 -4.30
CA LEU A 94 -18.10 17.04 -3.58
C LEU A 94 -18.57 15.68 -4.13
N ALA A 95 -19.86 15.56 -4.47
CA ALA A 95 -20.41 14.38 -5.12
C ALA A 95 -19.75 14.12 -6.48
N LEU A 96 -19.50 15.17 -7.26
CA LEU A 96 -18.79 15.06 -8.54
C LEU A 96 -17.37 14.51 -8.36
N VAL A 97 -16.62 14.99 -7.36
CA VAL A 97 -15.28 14.46 -7.06
C VAL A 97 -15.31 12.97 -6.74
N THR A 98 -16.29 12.52 -5.95
CA THR A 98 -16.43 11.08 -5.65
C THR A 98 -16.81 10.27 -6.87
N VAL A 99 -17.71 10.76 -7.73
CA VAL A 99 -18.10 10.07 -8.96
C VAL A 99 -16.89 9.92 -9.89
N VAL A 100 -16.13 11.00 -10.11
CA VAL A 100 -14.92 10.96 -10.93
C VAL A 100 -13.88 9.97 -10.37
N MET A 101 -13.69 9.96 -9.05
CA MET A 101 -12.77 9.01 -8.40
C MET A 101 -13.22 7.55 -8.57
N VAL A 102 -14.52 7.25 -8.41
CA VAL A 102 -15.03 5.89 -8.59
C VAL A 102 -14.93 5.46 -10.06
N LEU A 103 -15.25 6.36 -10.99
CA LEU A 103 -15.14 6.10 -12.43
C LEU A 103 -13.68 5.84 -12.85
N SER A 104 -12.71 6.55 -12.28
CA SER A 104 -11.30 6.29 -12.57
C SER A 104 -10.87 4.91 -12.05
N CYS A 105 -11.28 4.53 -10.83
CA CYS A 105 -11.05 3.17 -10.30
C CYS A 105 -11.70 2.09 -11.19
N MET A 106 -12.93 2.31 -11.64
CA MET A 106 -13.64 1.41 -12.55
C MET A 106 -12.92 1.25 -13.88
N THR A 107 -12.38 2.35 -14.41
CA THR A 107 -11.61 2.33 -15.66
C THR A 107 -10.39 1.42 -15.54
N VAL A 108 -9.62 1.54 -14.43
CA VAL A 108 -8.48 0.66 -14.16
C VAL A 108 -8.93 -0.81 -14.05
N ALA A 109 -10.03 -1.08 -13.37
CA ALA A 109 -10.55 -2.45 -13.22
C ALA A 109 -10.97 -3.10 -14.55
N ILE A 110 -11.40 -2.31 -15.55
CA ILE A 110 -11.76 -2.83 -16.89
C ILE A 110 -10.52 -3.15 -17.73
N PHE A 111 -9.45 -2.35 -17.62
CA PHE A 111 -8.24 -2.54 -18.41
C PHE A 111 -7.27 -3.57 -17.82
N PHE A 112 -7.24 -3.71 -16.49
CA PHE A 112 -6.32 -4.61 -15.80
C PHE A 112 -7.07 -5.77 -15.15
N ASN A 113 -6.97 -6.95 -15.76
CA ASN A 113 -7.54 -8.19 -15.21
C ASN A 113 -6.59 -8.89 -14.23
N ASP A 114 -5.29 -8.56 -14.26
CA ASP A 114 -4.28 -9.17 -13.41
C ASP A 114 -4.04 -8.39 -12.11
N LEU A 115 -4.47 -8.99 -11.00
CA LEU A 115 -4.26 -8.43 -9.66
C LEU A 115 -2.78 -8.22 -9.34
N SER A 116 -1.91 -9.14 -9.77
CA SER A 116 -0.46 -9.08 -9.54
C SER A 116 0.14 -7.82 -10.16
N THR A 117 -0.25 -7.49 -11.40
CA THR A 117 0.23 -6.29 -12.10
C THR A 117 -0.18 -5.00 -11.39
N VAL A 118 -1.46 -4.90 -10.98
CA VAL A 118 -1.96 -3.70 -10.31
C VAL A 118 -1.30 -3.51 -8.94
N VAL A 119 -1.17 -4.58 -8.15
CA VAL A 119 -0.52 -4.54 -6.84
C VAL A 119 0.98 -4.28 -6.99
N GLY A 120 1.63 -4.88 -7.98
CA GLY A 120 3.06 -4.69 -8.27
C GLY A 120 3.40 -3.23 -8.61
N ILE A 121 2.64 -2.61 -9.54
CA ILE A 121 2.84 -1.20 -9.91
C ILE A 121 2.55 -0.28 -8.72
N THR A 122 1.47 -0.53 -7.99
CA THR A 122 1.08 0.29 -6.83
C THR A 122 2.13 0.20 -5.71
N GLY A 123 2.67 -0.99 -5.45
CA GLY A 123 3.74 -1.19 -4.48
C GLY A 123 5.07 -0.59 -4.93
N ALA A 124 5.43 -0.77 -6.21
CA ALA A 124 6.67 -0.26 -6.79
C ALA A 124 6.70 1.27 -6.78
N ILE A 125 5.61 1.94 -7.16
CA ILE A 125 5.57 3.41 -7.23
C ILE A 125 5.15 4.00 -5.89
N GLY A 126 3.98 3.61 -5.39
CA GLY A 126 3.39 4.19 -4.16
C GLY A 126 4.14 3.76 -2.91
N GLY A 127 4.43 2.46 -2.78
CA GLY A 127 5.13 1.88 -1.63
C GLY A 127 6.56 2.41 -1.51
N SER A 128 7.35 2.37 -2.57
CA SER A 128 8.72 2.91 -2.55
C SER A 128 8.76 4.41 -2.21
N SER A 129 7.81 5.18 -2.75
CA SER A 129 7.71 6.62 -2.51
C SER A 129 7.42 6.92 -1.05
N LEU A 130 6.39 6.29 -0.49
CA LEU A 130 5.93 6.54 0.88
C LEU A 130 6.86 5.95 1.95
N MET A 131 7.42 4.77 1.70
CA MET A 131 8.21 4.04 2.70
C MET A 131 9.70 4.43 2.67
N ALA A 132 10.26 4.71 1.50
CA ALA A 132 11.70 4.97 1.35
C ALA A 132 12.01 6.42 0.94
N ILE A 133 11.45 6.90 -0.17
CA ILE A 133 11.87 8.18 -0.78
C ILE A 133 11.51 9.37 0.11
N ILE A 134 10.23 9.52 0.50
CA ILE A 134 9.77 10.66 1.29
C ILE A 134 10.44 10.72 2.68
N PRO A 135 10.50 9.63 3.47
CA PRO A 135 11.19 9.65 4.75
C PRO A 135 12.68 9.99 4.63
N SER A 136 13.35 9.48 3.59
CA SER A 136 14.76 9.79 3.34
C SER A 136 14.98 11.27 3.05
N LEU A 137 14.15 11.87 2.19
CA LEU A 137 14.24 13.30 1.86
C LEU A 137 13.96 14.18 3.08
N LEU A 138 12.96 13.83 3.88
CA LEU A 138 12.65 14.52 5.13
C LEU A 138 13.81 14.42 6.11
N TYR A 139 14.42 13.24 6.24
CA TYR A 139 15.55 13.03 7.14
C TYR A 139 16.81 13.79 6.67
N ILE A 140 17.10 13.83 5.36
CA ILE A 140 18.20 14.65 4.80
C ILE A 140 17.95 16.14 5.07
N LYS A 141 16.72 16.62 4.90
CA LYS A 141 16.38 18.02 5.19
C LYS A 141 16.53 18.32 6.69
N TRP A 142 16.14 17.39 7.56
CA TRP A 142 16.30 17.52 9.00
C TRP A 142 17.77 17.51 9.44
N THR A 143 18.62 16.64 8.88
CA THR A 143 20.06 16.58 9.21
C THR A 143 20.83 17.83 8.77
N LYS A 144 20.37 18.53 7.72
CA LYS A 144 20.93 19.84 7.32
C LYS A 144 20.69 20.93 8.38
N VAL A 145 19.51 20.93 9.01
CA VAL A 145 19.11 21.93 10.02
C VAL A 145 19.62 21.57 11.42
N SER A 146 19.73 20.28 11.73
CA SER A 146 20.11 19.79 13.07
C SER A 146 21.63 19.74 13.26
N GLU A 147 22.16 20.37 14.30
CA GLU A 147 23.57 20.27 14.68
C GLU A 147 23.86 18.93 15.39
N THR A 148 24.07 17.88 14.60
CA THR A 148 24.46 16.55 15.09
C THR A 148 25.97 16.33 14.97
N LYS A 149 26.56 15.59 15.92
CA LYS A 149 28.02 15.34 16.01
C LYS A 149 28.58 14.51 14.83
N TYR A 150 27.71 13.82 14.07
CA TYR A 150 28.07 12.92 12.96
C TYR A 150 27.21 13.16 11.71
N LYS A 151 27.12 14.41 11.22
CA LYS A 151 26.29 14.79 10.05
C LYS A 151 26.54 13.92 8.81
N TRP A 152 27.80 13.61 8.50
CA TRP A 152 28.14 12.82 7.32
C TRP A 152 27.56 11.40 7.36
N MET A 153 27.61 10.73 8.51
CA MET A 153 27.05 9.38 8.68
C MET A 153 25.52 9.37 8.54
N HIS A 154 24.82 10.34 9.13
CA HIS A 154 23.37 10.45 8.97
C HIS A 154 22.98 10.78 7.52
N TYR A 155 23.78 11.58 6.83
CA TYR A 155 23.58 11.91 5.43
C TYR A 155 23.80 10.70 4.50
N THR A 156 24.88 9.93 4.71
CA THR A 156 25.18 8.75 3.90
C THR A 156 24.14 7.65 4.07
N VAL A 157 23.71 7.36 5.31
CA VAL A 157 22.65 6.37 5.59
C VAL A 157 21.34 6.76 4.90
N ALA A 158 20.96 8.03 4.98
CA ALA A 158 19.72 8.51 4.37
C ALA A 158 19.79 8.51 2.83
N SER A 159 20.95 8.87 2.26
CA SER A 159 21.16 8.81 0.82
C SER A 159 21.17 7.37 0.30
N LEU A 160 21.71 6.42 1.08
CA LEU A 160 21.68 5.00 0.75
C LEU A 160 20.25 4.44 0.78
N TYR A 161 19.46 4.81 1.80
CA TYR A 161 18.06 4.40 1.87
C TYR A 161 17.20 5.00 0.74
N LEU A 162 17.50 6.23 0.32
CA LEU A 162 16.90 6.86 -0.85
C LEU A 162 17.24 6.10 -2.14
N LEU A 163 18.51 5.73 -2.33
CA LEU A 163 18.95 4.96 -3.49
C LEU A 163 18.26 3.60 -3.56
N ILE A 164 18.16 2.89 -2.43
CA ILE A 164 17.41 1.63 -2.34
C ILE A 164 15.95 1.86 -2.77
N GLY A 165 15.30 2.91 -2.26
CA GLY A 165 13.93 3.25 -2.64
C GLY A 165 13.75 3.47 -4.15
N LEU A 166 14.68 4.20 -4.78
CA LEU A 166 14.66 4.42 -6.23
C LEU A 166 14.87 3.14 -7.02
N VAL A 167 15.86 2.32 -6.63
CA VAL A 167 16.12 1.03 -7.29
C VAL A 167 14.91 0.12 -7.20
N MET A 168 14.27 0.04 -6.02
CA MET A 168 13.06 -0.75 -5.83
C MET A 168 11.90 -0.24 -6.70
N ALA A 169 11.77 1.08 -6.89
CA ALA A 169 10.76 1.65 -7.78
C ALA A 169 10.97 1.25 -9.24
N PHE A 170 12.21 1.36 -9.74
CA PHE A 170 12.56 1.00 -11.11
C PHE A 170 12.47 -0.50 -11.36
N VAL A 171 13.12 -1.30 -10.52
CA VAL A 171 13.12 -2.76 -10.65
C VAL A 171 11.73 -3.33 -10.45
N GLY A 172 10.97 -2.84 -9.46
CA GLY A 172 9.60 -3.29 -9.22
C GLY A 172 8.68 -2.99 -10.41
N THR A 173 8.79 -1.80 -10.99
CA THR A 173 7.99 -1.44 -12.18
C THR A 173 8.40 -2.29 -13.39
N TYR A 174 9.70 -2.52 -13.59
CA TYR A 174 10.21 -3.35 -14.68
C TYR A 174 9.71 -4.80 -14.57
N VAL A 175 9.88 -5.43 -13.41
CA VAL A 175 9.44 -6.82 -13.17
C VAL A 175 7.93 -6.98 -13.29
N THR A 176 7.16 -5.93 -13.01
CA THR A 176 5.69 -6.01 -13.10
C THR A 176 5.18 -5.86 -14.55
N LEU A 177 5.97 -5.27 -15.44
CA LEU A 177 5.59 -5.01 -16.83
C LEU A 177 6.14 -6.06 -17.83
N VAL A 178 7.14 -6.84 -17.42
CA VAL A 178 7.76 -7.91 -18.21
C VAL A 178 7.13 -9.25 -17.85
#